data_AF-A0A850NRF2-F1
#
_entry.id   AF-A0A850NRF2-F1
#
_cell.length_a   1.000
_cell.length_b   1.000
_cell.length_c   1.000
_cell.angle_alpha   90.00
_cell.angle_beta   90.00
_cell.angle_gamma   90.00
#
_symmetry.space_group_name_H-M   'P 1'
#
loop_
_entity.id
_entity.type
_entity.pdbx_description
1 polymer ?
#
loop_
_entity_poly.entity_id
_entity_poly.type
_entity_poly.pdbx_seq_one_letter_code
_entity_poly.pdbx_strand_id
1 'polypeptide(L)'
;MHPLKLAQLRFFCAVVEEGSVAAAARRLNCVASNVTTRLRELEQSLGEELFQRERGRLLLSPTGRIFYREALPVVASAARLA
;
A
#
# COMPACT_ATOMS: atom_id res chain seq x y z
N MET A 1 -0.97 -19.44 -2.65
CA MET A 1 -0.12 -18.23 -2.71
C MET A 1 -0.76 -17.29 -3.74
N HIS A 2 -1.38 -16.19 -3.32
CA HIS A 2 -1.92 -15.22 -4.28
C HIS A 2 -0.77 -14.40 -4.86
N PRO A 3 -0.64 -14.29 -6.20
CA PRO A 3 0.46 -13.56 -6.80
C PRO A 3 0.35 -12.06 -6.50
N LEU A 4 1.42 -11.49 -5.93
CA LEU A 4 1.53 -10.05 -5.66
C LEU A 4 1.50 -9.26 -6.96
N LYS A 5 0.68 -8.21 -7.01
CA LYS A 5 0.57 -7.33 -8.19
C LYS A 5 1.30 -6.02 -7.96
N LEU A 6 2.04 -5.53 -8.96
CA LEU A 6 2.71 -4.23 -8.89
C LEU A 6 1.75 -3.08 -8.55
N ALA A 7 0.50 -3.15 -9.02
CA ALA A 7 -0.52 -2.19 -8.66
C ALA A 7 -0.71 -2.11 -7.14
N GLN A 8 -0.84 -3.24 -6.46
CA GLN A 8 -1.02 -3.31 -5.00
C GLN A 8 0.17 -2.66 -4.27
N LEU A 9 1.40 -2.90 -4.73
CA LEU A 9 2.60 -2.25 -4.19
C LEU A 9 2.58 -0.73 -4.36
N ARG A 10 2.13 -0.23 -5.53
CA ARG A 10 1.96 1.21 -5.78
C ARG A 10 0.93 1.84 -4.85
N PHE A 11 -0.22 1.19 -4.67
CA PHE A 11 -1.25 1.64 -3.73
C PHE A 11 -0.73 1.67 -2.29
N PHE A 12 -0.02 0.62 -1.87
CA PHE A 12 0.59 0.55 -0.56
C PHE A 12 1.60 1.68 -0.33
N CYS A 13 2.59 1.84 -1.21
CA CYS A 13 3.61 2.88 -1.06
C CYS A 13 2.98 4.29 -1.05
N ALA A 14 1.99 4.54 -1.90
CA ALA A 14 1.29 5.82 -1.90
C ALA A 14 0.57 6.09 -0.57
N VAL A 15 -0.04 5.09 0.06
CA VAL A 15 -0.70 5.28 1.37
C VAL A 15 0.31 5.52 2.49
N VAL A 16 1.48 4.87 2.43
CA VAL A 16 2.58 5.13 3.38
C VAL A 16 3.10 6.56 3.24
N GLU A 17 3.35 7.02 2.02
CA GLU A 17 3.90 8.35 1.74
C GLU A 17 2.90 9.48 2.07
N GLU A 18 1.62 9.28 1.75
CA GLU A 18 0.57 10.30 1.96
C GLU A 18 -0.04 10.26 3.37
N GLY A 19 0.22 9.21 4.16
CA GLY A 19 -0.31 9.02 5.51
C GLY A 19 -1.82 8.79 5.59
N SER A 20 -2.55 8.77 4.47
CA SER A 20 -3.99 8.50 4.45
C SER A 20 -4.46 7.89 3.13
N VAL A 21 -5.50 7.05 3.20
CA VAL A 21 -6.16 6.45 2.04
C VAL A 21 -6.74 7.53 1.11
N ALA A 22 -7.32 8.58 1.68
CA ALA A 22 -7.94 9.66 0.91
C ALA A 22 -6.90 10.48 0.12
N ALA A 23 -5.75 10.80 0.72
CA ALA A 23 -4.68 11.50 0.02
C ALA A 23 -4.03 10.62 -1.07
N ALA A 24 -3.79 9.34 -0.78
CA ALA A 24 -3.31 8.39 -1.78
C ALA A 24 -4.27 8.22 -2.96
N ALA A 25 -5.57 8.16 -2.70
CA ALA A 25 -6.60 8.06 -3.73
C ALA A 25 -6.58 9.28 -4.68
N ARG A 26 -6.45 10.49 -4.11
CA ARG A 26 -6.30 11.73 -4.89
C ARG A 26 -5.03 11.70 -5.75
N ARG A 27 -3.89 11.30 -5.18
CA ARG A 27 -2.62 11.19 -5.92
C ARG A 27 -2.67 10.18 -7.07
N LEU A 28 -3.37 9.07 -6.86
CA LEU A 28 -3.50 8.00 -7.85
C LEU A 28 -4.69 8.19 -8.82
N ASN A 29 -5.39 9.33 -8.76
CA ASN A 29 -6.57 9.62 -9.57
C ASN A 29 -7.63 8.51 -9.51
N CYS A 30 -7.92 8.00 -8.32
CA CYS A 30 -8.93 6.95 -8.11
C CYS A 30 -9.80 7.21 -6.88
N VAL A 31 -10.81 6.37 -6.71
CA VAL A 31 -11.68 6.40 -5.52
C VAL A 31 -11.03 5.70 -4.32
N ALA A 32 -11.30 6.18 -3.10
CA ALA A 32 -10.72 5.63 -1.87
C ALA A 32 -11.09 4.15 -1.60
N SER A 33 -12.26 3.71 -2.08
CA SER A 33 -12.66 2.29 -2.01
C SER A 33 -11.72 1.39 -2.80
N ASN A 34 -11.24 1.83 -3.97
CA ASN A 34 -10.25 1.09 -4.76
C ASN A 34 -8.93 0.92 -3.99
N VAL A 35 -8.42 2.00 -3.39
CA VAL A 35 -7.21 1.95 -2.56
C VAL A 35 -7.38 0.95 -1.42
N THR A 36 -8.49 1.05 -0.69
CA THR A 36 -8.79 0.16 0.46
C THR A 36 -8.87 -1.30 0.04
N THR A 37 -9.54 -1.61 -1.07
CA THR A 37 -9.62 -2.97 -1.61
C THR A 37 -8.23 -3.50 -1.98
N ARG A 38 -7.39 -2.70 -2.63
CA ARG A 38 -6.02 -3.11 -3.01
C ARG A 38 -5.12 -3.35 -1.82
N LEU A 39 -5.23 -2.56 -0.77
CA LEU A 39 -4.51 -2.81 0.48
C LEU A 39 -4.96 -4.12 1.14
N ARG A 40 -6.27 -4.35 1.23
CA ARG A 40 -6.81 -5.58 1.81
C ARG A 40 -6.38 -6.82 1.02
N GLU A 41 -6.43 -6.78 -0.31
CA GLU A 41 -5.94 -7.88 -1.16
C GLU A 41 -4.43 -8.15 -0.94
N LEU A 42 -3.63 -7.09 -0.74
CA LEU A 42 -2.21 -7.20 -0.45
C LEU A 42 -1.97 -7.88 0.90
N GLU A 43 -2.61 -7.39 1.96
CA GLU A 43 -2.53 -7.95 3.31
C GLU A 43 -2.99 -9.41 3.32
N GLN A 44 -4.07 -9.75 2.61
CA GLN A 44 -4.54 -11.14 2.44
C GLN A 44 -3.54 -12.02 1.69
N SER A 45 -2.82 -11.47 0.71
CA SER A 45 -1.81 -12.22 -0.04
C SER A 45 -0.56 -12.49 0.80
N LEU A 46 -0.24 -11.58 1.72
CA LEU A 46 0.90 -11.68 2.64
C LEU A 46 0.56 -12.48 3.91
N GLY A 47 -0.72 -12.54 4.31
CA GLY A 47 -1.15 -13.10 5.58
C GLY A 47 -0.81 -12.20 6.78
N GLU A 48 -0.53 -10.92 6.54
CA GLU A 48 0.01 -9.96 7.51
C GLU A 48 -0.72 -8.62 7.39
N GLU A 49 -0.97 -7.97 8.53
CA GLU A 49 -1.51 -6.61 8.57
C GLU A 49 -0.37 -5.60 8.38
N LEU A 50 -0.41 -4.85 7.27
CA LEU A 50 0.58 -3.81 6.98
C LEU A 50 0.17 -2.48 7.62
N PHE A 51 -1.12 -2.26 7.83
CA PHE A 51 -1.64 -1.12 8.58
C PHE A 51 -2.46 -1.55 9.79
N GLN A 52 -2.39 -0.75 10.84
CA GLN A 52 -3.19 -0.90 12.04
C GLN A 52 -4.03 0.36 12.28
N ARG A 53 -5.19 0.20 12.93
CA ARG A 53 -6.04 1.33 13.32
C ARG A 53 -5.85 1.64 14.80
N GLU A 54 -5.34 2.83 15.09
CA GLU A 54 -5.21 3.30 16.47
C GLU A 54 -5.99 4.61 16.63
N ARG A 55 -6.97 4.63 17.53
CA ARG A 55 -7.83 5.81 17.79
C ARG A 55 -8.44 6.42 16.51
N GLY A 56 -8.84 5.55 15.57
CA GLY A 56 -9.39 5.95 14.27
C GLY A 56 -8.37 6.37 13.21
N ARG A 57 -7.08 6.46 13.55
CA ARG A 57 -6.00 6.76 12.61
C ARG A 57 -5.44 5.49 11.98
N LEU A 58 -5.14 5.56 10.68
CA LEU A 58 -4.43 4.51 9.98
C LEU A 58 -2.92 4.69 10.22
N LEU A 59 -2.28 3.71 10.82
CA LEU A 59 -0.84 3.74 11.12
C LEU A 59 -0.16 2.56 10.45
N LEU A 60 1.08 2.76 10.01
CA LEU A 60 1.90 1.70 9.46
C LEU A 60 2.34 0.74 10.58
N SER A 61 2.10 -0.55 10.41
CA SER A 61 2.52 -1.58 11.35
C SER A 61 4.05 -1.79 11.31
N PRO A 62 4.65 -2.48 12.31
CA PRO A 62 6.06 -2.87 12.22
C PRO A 62 6.39 -3.69 10.96
N THR A 63 5.54 -4.66 10.62
CA THR A 63 5.66 -5.45 9.39
C THR A 63 5.51 -4.57 8.15
N GLY A 64 4.56 -3.63 8.16
CA GLY A 64 4.38 -2.63 7.12
C GLY A 64 5.62 -1.77 6.87
N ARG A 65 6.34 -1.36 7.92
CA ARG A 65 7.60 -0.62 7.80
C ARG A 65 8.68 -1.42 7.08
N ILE A 66 8.83 -2.69 7.45
CA ILE A 66 9.80 -3.59 6.80
C ILE A 66 9.40 -3.79 5.34
N PHE A 67 8.12 -4.11 5.09
CA PHE A 67 7.60 -4.34 3.76
C PHE A 67 7.76 -3.11 2.84
N TYR A 68 7.57 -1.89 3.37
CA TYR A 68 7.79 -0.65 2.62
C TYR A 68 9.22 -0.47 2.14
N ARG A 69 10.21 -0.81 2.98
CA ARG A 69 11.62 -0.74 2.58
C ARG A 69 11.94 -1.65 1.40
N GLU A 70 11.28 -2.81 1.31
CA GLU A 70 11.47 -3.77 0.22
C GLU A 70 10.60 -3.44 -1.02
N ALA A 71 9.39 -2.93 -0.82
CA ALA A 71 8.44 -2.64 -1.90
C ALA A 71 8.79 -1.36 -2.68
N LEU A 72 9.31 -0.34 -2.00
CA LEU A 72 9.58 0.96 -2.62
C LEU A 72 10.60 0.87 -3.79
N PRO A 73 11.76 0.18 -3.66
CA PRO A 73 12.70 0.01 -4.76
C PRO A 73 12.10 -0.72 -5.97
N VAL A 74 11.19 -1.69 -5.73
CA VAL A 74 10.49 -2.43 -6.80
C VAL A 74 9.57 -1.50 -7.57
N VAL A 75 8.77 -0.70 -6.86
CA VAL A 75 7.87 0.28 -7.48
C VAL A 75 8.64 1.34 -8.25
N ALA A 76 9.74 1.86 -7.67
CA ALA A 76 10.59 2.85 -8.30
C ALA A 76 11.26 2.30 -9.57
N SER A 77 11.75 1.06 -9.53
CA SER A 77 12.35 0.42 -10.70
C SER A 77 11.35 0.19 -11.81
N ALA A 78 10.13 -0.27 -11.48
CA ALA A 78 9.08 -0.45 -12.47
C ALA A 78 8.58 0.88 -13.07
N ALA A 79 8.65 1.98 -12.32
CA ALA A 79 8.32 3.31 -12.84
C ALA A 79 9.33 3.83 -13.88
N ARG A 80 10.60 3.35 -13.83
CA ARG A 80 11.62 3.71 -14.83
C ARG A 80 11.50 2.94 -16.15
N LEU A 81 10.68 1.90 -16.19
CA LEU A 81 10.48 1.03 -17.36
C LEU A 81 9.22 1.38 -18.16
N ALA A 82 8.40 2.30 -17.66
CA ALA A 82 7.17 2.77 -18.30
C ALA A 82 7.41 4.13 -18.96
#